data_AF-A0A9P1AAA2-F1
#
_entry.id   AF-A0A9P1AAA2-F1
#
_cell.length_a   1.000
_cell.length_b   1.000
_cell.length_c   1.000
_cell.angle_alpha   90.00
_cell.angle_beta   90.00
_cell.angle_gamma   90.00
#
_symmetry.space_group_name_H-M   'P 1'
#
loop_
_entity.id
_entity.type
_entity.pdbx_description
1 polymer ?
#
loop_
_entity_poly.entity_id
_entity_poly.type
_entity_poly.pdbx_seq_one_letter_code
_entity_poly.pdbx_strand_id
1 'polypeptide(L)'
;MSSLKKFIPFSSSSATKPDSEKALKARIKMLESQVKKVKDQRQEEHDKFEKNMAEIEKKHEHELVKVQNKAIKSGKLQLIDELTEDMVRLSFEAERYDNLAFSLNWGSIQAYYSVMTAKSKCLSLKQTIAQIPLPTCAVCGQKFTEDGPRTPRLLECGNTVCESCLVARWEHSHSCPQCNGPSGVDNPADLKKNYVLVGMLRE
;
A
#
# COMPACT_ATOMS: atom_id res chain seq x y z
N MET A 1 -68.30 -50.47 27.82
CA MET A 1 -67.66 -51.54 28.60
C MET A 1 -66.25 -51.74 28.04
N SER A 2 -65.31 -50.93 28.49
CA SER A 2 -64.38 -51.26 29.58
C SER A 2 -63.34 -52.28 29.18
N SER A 3 -62.13 -51.82 28.86
CA SER A 3 -60.87 -52.55 29.13
C SER A 3 -59.66 -51.62 29.03
N LEU A 4 -59.41 -50.96 30.17
CA LEU A 4 -58.12 -50.80 30.85
C LEU A 4 -56.89 -50.43 30.00
N LYS A 5 -56.60 -49.11 29.99
CA LYS A 5 -55.25 -48.55 29.82
C LYS A 5 -54.33 -49.14 30.91
N LYS A 6 -53.39 -50.01 30.52
CA LYS A 6 -52.30 -50.42 31.42
C LYS A 6 -51.28 -49.29 31.49
N PHE A 7 -51.29 -48.60 32.63
CA PHE A 7 -50.21 -47.73 33.08
C PHE A 7 -48.92 -48.55 33.14
N ILE A 8 -47.93 -48.20 32.33
CA ILE A 8 -46.55 -48.67 32.51
C ILE A 8 -45.93 -47.73 33.54
N PRO A 9 -45.45 -48.23 34.69
CA PRO A 9 -44.76 -47.38 35.65
C PRO A 9 -43.44 -46.90 35.01
N PHE A 10 -43.27 -45.59 34.91
CA PHE A 10 -42.01 -44.97 34.57
C PHE A 10 -41.08 -45.18 35.77
N SER A 11 -40.28 -46.25 35.73
CA SER A 11 -39.21 -46.49 36.68
C SER A 11 -38.09 -45.48 36.40
N SER A 12 -38.10 -44.37 37.13
CA SER A 12 -36.94 -43.50 37.26
C SER A 12 -35.85 -44.24 38.04
N SER A 13 -35.05 -45.07 37.37
CA SER A 13 -33.81 -45.60 37.93
C SER A 13 -32.71 -44.53 37.85
N SER A 14 -32.79 -43.58 38.79
CA SER A 14 -31.68 -42.71 39.15
C SER A 14 -30.60 -43.55 39.85
N ALA A 15 -29.66 -44.09 39.08
CA ALA A 15 -28.40 -44.65 39.60
C ALA A 15 -27.32 -44.66 38.49
N THR A 16 -26.98 -43.50 37.95
CA THR A 16 -25.74 -43.35 37.19
C THR A 16 -24.57 -43.36 38.19
N LYS A 17 -23.78 -44.43 38.12
CA LYS A 17 -22.68 -44.75 39.03
C LYS A 17 -21.69 -43.57 39.17
N PRO A 18 -21.22 -43.25 40.39
CA PRO A 18 -20.22 -42.19 40.64
C PRO A 18 -18.92 -42.36 39.85
N ASP A 19 -18.63 -43.58 39.37
CA ASP A 19 -17.48 -43.87 38.52
C ASP A 19 -17.53 -43.20 37.14
N SER A 20 -18.74 -42.95 36.60
CA SER A 20 -18.91 -42.33 35.28
C SER A 20 -18.62 -40.82 35.29
N GLU A 21 -18.96 -40.14 36.38
CA GLU A 21 -18.69 -38.70 36.56
C GLU A 21 -17.19 -38.44 36.75
N LYS A 22 -16.52 -39.31 37.51
CA LYS A 22 -15.07 -39.25 37.71
C LYS A 22 -14.30 -39.44 36.39
N ALA A 23 -14.74 -40.39 35.55
CA ALA A 23 -14.17 -40.61 34.23
C ALA A 23 -14.38 -39.41 33.29
N LEU A 24 -15.56 -38.78 33.33
CA LEU A 24 -15.85 -37.59 32.53
C LEU A 24 -15.00 -36.39 32.95
N LYS A 25 -14.87 -36.14 34.26
CA LYS A 25 -14.00 -35.07 34.80
C LYS A 25 -12.54 -35.27 34.40
N ALA A 26 -12.04 -36.50 34.44
CA ALA A 26 -10.69 -36.82 33.97
C ALA A 26 -10.51 -36.52 32.47
N ARG A 27 -11.51 -36.85 31.65
CA ARG A 27 -11.48 -36.58 30.20
C ARG A 27 -11.56 -35.08 29.89
N ILE A 28 -12.37 -34.31 30.60
CA ILE A 28 -12.43 -32.84 30.46
C ILE A 28 -11.06 -32.24 30.78
N LYS A 29 -10.44 -32.63 31.90
CA LYS A 29 -9.10 -32.14 32.28
C LYS A 29 -8.03 -32.49 31.24
N MET A 30 -8.12 -33.67 30.63
CA MET A 30 -7.23 -34.08 29.55
C MET A 30 -7.45 -33.22 28.29
N LEU A 31 -8.70 -32.97 27.90
CA LEU A 31 -9.03 -32.13 26.75
C LEU A 31 -8.62 -30.68 26.98
N GLU A 32 -8.81 -30.13 28.18
CA GLU A 32 -8.34 -28.78 28.55
C GLU A 32 -6.81 -28.68 28.42
N SER A 33 -6.09 -29.72 28.87
CA SER A 33 -4.63 -29.78 28.68
C SER A 33 -4.24 -29.85 27.20
N GLN A 34 -4.97 -30.59 26.37
CA GLN A 34 -4.73 -30.65 24.92
C GLN A 34 -5.03 -29.32 24.22
N VAL A 35 -6.15 -28.68 24.54
CA VAL A 35 -6.52 -27.36 24.01
C VAL A 35 -5.47 -26.31 24.40
N LYS A 36 -4.97 -26.35 25.64
CA LYS A 36 -3.90 -25.46 26.08
C LYS A 36 -2.63 -25.66 25.26
N LYS A 37 -2.18 -26.91 25.07
CA LYS A 37 -1.01 -27.22 24.24
C LYS A 37 -1.15 -26.71 22.81
N VAL A 38 -2.32 -26.91 22.19
CA VAL A 38 -2.58 -26.42 20.82
C VAL A 38 -2.58 -24.89 20.76
N LYS A 39 -3.13 -24.22 21.76
CA LYS A 39 -3.09 -22.75 21.84
C LYS A 39 -1.66 -22.23 22.00
N ASP A 40 -0.89 -22.82 22.90
CA ASP A 40 0.50 -22.44 23.16
C ASP A 40 1.36 -22.64 21.88
N GLN A 41 1.19 -23.77 21.19
CA GLN A 41 1.87 -24.04 19.92
C GLN A 41 1.48 -23.03 18.84
N ARG A 42 0.18 -22.70 18.71
CA ARG A 42 -0.29 -21.71 17.73
C ARG A 42 0.28 -20.32 18.00
N GLN A 43 0.41 -19.95 19.28
CA GLN A 43 1.00 -18.67 19.67
C GLN A 43 2.50 -18.64 19.33
N GLU A 44 3.24 -19.72 19.60
CA GLU A 44 4.66 -19.81 19.24
C GLU A 44 4.87 -19.71 17.71
N GLU A 45 4.03 -20.38 16.93
CA GLU A 45 4.05 -20.27 15.47
C GLU A 45 3.75 -18.84 14.99
N HIS A 46 2.79 -18.16 15.63
CA HIS A 46 2.47 -16.76 15.34
C HIS A 46 3.64 -15.84 15.65
N ASP A 47 4.26 -15.96 16.83
CA ASP A 47 5.39 -15.11 17.25
C ASP A 47 6.62 -15.34 16.36
N LYS A 48 6.90 -16.59 15.99
CA LYS A 48 7.96 -16.93 15.02
C LYS A 48 7.67 -16.31 13.65
N PHE A 49 6.41 -16.35 13.25
CA PHE A 49 5.97 -15.77 12.01
C PHE A 49 6.14 -14.23 11.99
N GLU A 50 5.73 -13.52 13.03
CA GLU A 50 5.91 -12.07 13.15
C GLU A 50 7.39 -11.66 13.08
N LYS A 51 8.28 -12.41 13.75
CA LYS A 51 9.73 -12.17 13.69
C LYS A 51 10.27 -12.29 12.25
N ASN A 52 9.85 -13.32 11.51
CA ASN A 52 10.27 -13.50 10.12
C ASN A 52 9.79 -12.34 9.24
N MET A 53 8.58 -11.82 9.46
CA MET A 53 8.08 -10.67 8.71
C MET A 53 8.88 -9.40 8.96
N ALA A 54 9.15 -9.08 10.22
CA ALA A 54 9.95 -7.92 10.56
C ALA A 54 11.35 -8.00 9.93
N GLU A 55 11.93 -9.19 9.82
CA GLU A 55 13.21 -9.39 9.12
C GLU A 55 13.10 -9.17 7.60
N ILE A 56 12.03 -9.66 6.96
CA ILE A 56 11.77 -9.45 5.53
C ILE A 56 11.55 -7.97 5.22
N GLU A 57 10.74 -7.28 6.02
CA GLU A 57 10.49 -5.85 5.87
C GLU A 57 11.78 -5.04 5.97
N LYS A 58 12.62 -5.32 6.97
CA LYS A 58 13.92 -4.66 7.13
C LYS A 58 14.86 -4.91 5.95
N LYS A 59 14.88 -6.13 5.40
CA LYS A 59 15.66 -6.46 4.18
C LYS A 59 15.13 -5.69 2.97
N HIS A 60 13.82 -5.58 2.83
CA HIS A 60 13.18 -4.90 1.71
C HIS A 60 13.44 -3.38 1.74
N GLU A 61 13.32 -2.76 2.92
CA GLU A 61 13.62 -1.35 3.15
C GLU A 61 15.07 -1.02 2.77
N HIS A 62 16.02 -1.86 3.19
CA HIS A 62 17.45 -1.71 2.86
C HIS A 62 17.71 -1.78 1.35
N GLU A 63 17.08 -2.72 0.64
CA GLU A 63 17.23 -2.83 -0.82
C GLU A 63 16.60 -1.67 -1.57
N LEU A 64 15.46 -1.15 -1.12
CA LEU A 64 14.86 0.03 -1.73
C LEU A 64 15.76 1.25 -1.60
N VAL A 65 16.29 1.51 -0.41
CA VAL A 65 17.24 2.62 -0.18
C VAL A 65 18.46 2.48 -1.11
N LYS A 66 18.95 1.27 -1.37
CA LYS A 66 20.03 1.05 -2.36
C LYS A 66 19.61 1.40 -3.78
N VAL A 67 18.44 0.95 -4.22
CA VAL A 67 17.92 1.22 -5.57
C VAL A 67 17.70 2.72 -5.76
N GLN A 68 17.11 3.40 -4.78
CA GLN A 68 16.93 4.86 -4.78
C GLN A 68 18.25 5.60 -4.92
N ASN A 69 19.22 5.28 -4.06
CA ASN A 69 20.52 5.93 -4.08
C ASN A 69 21.24 5.73 -5.42
N LYS A 70 21.03 4.58 -6.08
CA LYS A 70 21.56 4.30 -7.42
C LYS A 70 20.81 5.08 -8.51
N ALA A 71 19.49 5.24 -8.40
CA ALA A 71 18.66 6.01 -9.32
C ALA A 71 18.98 7.51 -9.26
N ILE A 72 19.06 8.08 -8.05
CA ILE A 72 19.43 9.48 -7.81
C ILE A 72 20.83 9.77 -8.38
N LYS A 73 21.81 8.89 -8.14
CA LYS A 73 23.17 9.01 -8.69
C LYS A 73 23.24 8.94 -10.21
N SER A 74 22.25 8.34 -10.88
CA SER A 74 22.25 8.16 -12.33
C SER A 74 21.33 9.14 -13.08
N GLY A 75 20.63 10.04 -12.38
CA GLY A 75 19.84 11.12 -13.00
C GLY A 75 18.64 10.64 -13.82
N LYS A 76 18.15 9.40 -13.60
CA LYS A 76 17.10 8.78 -14.42
C LYS A 76 15.70 9.12 -13.90
N LEU A 77 15.15 10.26 -14.32
CA LEU A 77 13.73 10.61 -14.09
C LEU A 77 12.76 9.55 -14.64
N GLN A 78 13.08 8.89 -15.75
CA GLN A 78 12.25 7.83 -16.34
C GLN A 78 12.02 6.63 -15.39
N LEU A 79 12.96 6.39 -14.46
CA LEU A 79 12.79 5.34 -13.47
C LEU A 79 11.71 5.70 -12.44
N ILE A 80 11.43 6.99 -12.23
CA ILE A 80 10.39 7.48 -11.32
C ILE A 80 9.02 7.18 -11.92
N ASP A 81 8.85 7.37 -13.23
CA ASP A 81 7.58 7.07 -13.92
C ASP A 81 7.26 5.57 -13.86
N GLU A 82 8.24 4.71 -14.17
CA GLU A 82 8.09 3.24 -14.06
C GLU A 82 7.78 2.81 -12.61
N LEU A 83 8.48 3.40 -11.63
CA LEU A 83 8.24 3.17 -10.21
C LEU A 83 6.83 3.59 -9.81
N THR A 84 6.34 4.73 -10.31
CA THR A 84 5.01 5.26 -10.01
C THR A 84 3.91 4.35 -10.59
N GLU A 85 4.06 3.87 -11.82
CA GLU A 85 3.13 2.91 -12.43
C GLU A 85 3.07 1.59 -11.65
N ASP A 86 4.22 1.04 -11.25
CA ASP A 86 4.31 -0.14 -10.42
C ASP A 86 3.64 0.07 -9.05
N MET A 87 3.77 1.29 -8.48
CA MET A 87 3.12 1.68 -7.23
C MET A 87 1.60 1.65 -7.34
N VAL A 88 1.04 2.23 -8.42
CA VAL A 88 -0.40 2.25 -8.68
C VAL A 88 -0.91 0.82 -8.88
N ARG A 89 -0.21 -0.01 -9.65
CA ARG A 89 -0.57 -1.42 -9.86
C ARG A 89 -0.63 -2.21 -8.54
N LEU A 90 0.41 -2.09 -7.72
CA LEU A 90 0.50 -2.76 -6.41
C LEU A 90 -0.59 -2.28 -5.44
N SER A 91 -0.98 -1.00 -5.53
CA SER A 91 -2.07 -0.43 -4.74
C SER A 91 -3.43 -1.05 -5.10
N PHE A 92 -3.72 -1.17 -6.40
CA PHE A 92 -4.93 -1.82 -6.90
C PHE A 92 -4.97 -3.31 -6.56
N GLU A 93 -3.84 -4.01 -6.64
CA GLU A 93 -3.76 -5.41 -6.23
C GLU A 93 -4.03 -5.56 -4.73
N ALA A 94 -3.41 -4.74 -3.89
CA ALA A 94 -3.65 -4.75 -2.44
C ALA A 94 -5.13 -4.53 -2.10
N GLU A 95 -5.79 -3.55 -2.75
CA GLU A 95 -7.21 -3.25 -2.54
C GLU A 95 -8.13 -4.38 -3.03
N ARG A 96 -7.81 -4.99 -4.17
CA ARG A 96 -8.53 -6.18 -4.69
C ARG A 96 -8.46 -7.35 -3.72
N TYR A 97 -7.33 -7.54 -3.05
CA TYR A 97 -7.15 -8.62 -2.08
C TYR A 97 -7.71 -8.29 -0.69
N ASP A 98 -7.73 -7.03 -0.24
CA ASP A 98 -8.45 -6.62 0.98
C ASP A 98 -9.95 -6.95 0.85
N ASN A 99 -10.52 -6.70 -0.33
CA ASN A 99 -11.89 -7.11 -0.66
C ASN A 99 -12.08 -8.64 -0.68
N LEU A 100 -11.03 -9.41 -1.02
CA LEU A 100 -11.06 -10.87 -1.03
C LEU A 100 -10.87 -11.47 0.38
N ALA A 101 -10.00 -10.87 1.20
CA ALA A 101 -9.69 -11.27 2.57
C ALA A 101 -10.88 -11.09 3.51
N PHE A 102 -11.77 -10.12 3.23
CA PHE A 102 -13.04 -9.96 3.96
C PHE A 102 -14.02 -11.13 3.70
N SER A 103 -13.84 -11.90 2.61
CA SER A 103 -14.77 -12.96 2.19
C SER A 103 -14.36 -14.39 2.60
N LEU A 104 -13.16 -14.61 3.15
CA LEU A 104 -12.64 -15.95 3.45
C LEU A 104 -12.12 -16.10 4.90
N ASN A 105 -12.55 -17.17 5.56
CA ASN A 105 -12.08 -17.60 6.88
C ASN A 105 -10.59 -18.03 6.82
N TRP A 106 -9.64 -17.17 7.21
CA TRP A 106 -8.20 -17.38 7.55
C TRP A 106 -7.34 -18.30 6.65
N GLY A 107 -7.89 -18.81 5.55
CA GLY A 107 -7.39 -19.97 4.81
C GLY A 107 -6.33 -19.68 3.75
N SER A 108 -5.95 -18.43 3.58
CA SER A 108 -4.76 -18.13 2.78
C SER A 108 -3.99 -17.00 3.43
N ILE A 109 -3.38 -17.35 4.55
CA ILE A 109 -2.22 -16.66 5.13
C ILE A 109 -1.25 -16.18 4.02
N GLN A 110 -1.07 -16.98 2.95
CA GLN A 110 -0.31 -16.62 1.76
C GLN A 110 -0.88 -15.44 0.95
N ALA A 111 -2.20 -15.31 0.82
CA ALA A 111 -2.86 -14.16 0.18
C ALA A 111 -2.72 -12.91 1.06
N TYR A 112 -2.90 -13.04 2.38
CA TYR A 112 -2.61 -11.96 3.33
C TYR A 112 -1.15 -11.48 3.24
N TYR A 113 -0.18 -12.39 3.07
CA TYR A 113 1.23 -11.99 2.86
C TYR A 113 1.48 -11.27 1.55
N SER A 114 0.85 -11.69 0.44
CA SER A 114 0.98 -10.93 -0.81
C SER A 114 0.45 -9.49 -0.65
N VAL A 115 -0.62 -9.29 0.12
CA VAL A 115 -1.17 -7.96 0.41
C VAL A 115 -0.22 -7.13 1.26
N MET A 116 0.23 -7.67 2.39
CA MET A 116 1.13 -6.95 3.29
C MET A 116 2.45 -6.59 2.60
N THR A 117 2.98 -7.51 1.79
CA THR A 117 4.20 -7.25 1.01
C THR A 117 3.97 -6.19 -0.08
N ALA A 118 2.85 -6.21 -0.79
CA ALA A 118 2.51 -5.18 -1.77
C ALA A 118 2.29 -3.80 -1.11
N LYS A 119 1.64 -3.76 0.06
CA LYS A 119 1.41 -2.55 0.83
C LYS A 119 2.71 -1.96 1.38
N SER A 120 3.60 -2.80 1.91
CA SER A 120 4.95 -2.40 2.35
C SER A 120 5.80 -1.87 1.19
N LYS A 121 5.76 -2.53 0.02
CA LYS A 121 6.36 -2.03 -1.22
C LYS A 121 5.82 -0.66 -1.63
N CYS A 122 4.50 -0.48 -1.61
CA CYS A 122 3.87 0.79 -1.96
C CYS A 122 4.25 1.92 -0.98
N LEU A 123 4.26 1.64 0.33
CA LEU A 123 4.62 2.62 1.36
C LEU A 123 6.06 3.13 1.22
N SER A 124 6.98 2.21 0.96
CA SER A 124 8.40 2.50 0.82
C SER A 124 8.74 3.18 -0.52
N LEU A 125 7.99 2.87 -1.58
CA LEU A 125 8.00 3.65 -2.81
C LEU A 125 7.44 5.07 -2.62
N LYS A 126 6.35 5.26 -1.85
CA LYS A 126 5.85 6.61 -1.51
C LYS A 126 6.90 7.43 -0.76
N GLN A 127 7.56 6.82 0.23
CA GLN A 127 8.69 7.46 0.93
C GLN A 127 9.87 7.78 0.02
N THR A 128 10.12 6.95 -1.00
CA THR A 128 11.11 7.23 -2.05
C THR A 128 10.79 8.53 -2.77
N ILE A 129 9.57 8.60 -3.31
CA ILE A 129 9.14 9.68 -4.20
C ILE A 129 9.10 11.00 -3.42
N ALA A 130 8.64 10.96 -2.16
CA ALA A 130 8.63 12.12 -1.28
C ALA A 130 10.03 12.70 -0.98
N GLN A 131 11.09 11.91 -1.12
CA GLN A 131 12.48 12.37 -0.93
C GLN A 131 13.12 12.91 -2.21
N ILE A 132 12.46 12.77 -3.37
CA ILE A 132 12.95 13.31 -4.62
C ILE A 132 12.69 14.83 -4.60
N PRO A 133 13.73 15.67 -4.79
CA PRO A 133 13.54 17.12 -4.80
C PRO A 133 12.52 17.49 -5.87
N LEU A 134 11.44 18.16 -5.45
CA LEU A 134 10.43 18.66 -6.38
C LEU A 134 11.09 19.50 -7.48
N PRO A 135 10.71 19.32 -8.75
CA PRO A 135 11.33 20.02 -9.85
C PRO A 135 11.17 21.54 -9.70
N THR A 136 12.24 22.25 -10.04
CA THR A 136 12.32 23.72 -9.98
C THR A 136 12.44 24.30 -11.38
N CYS A 137 11.95 25.52 -11.58
CA CYS A 137 12.11 26.22 -12.83
C CYS A 137 13.59 26.55 -13.10
N ALA A 138 14.11 26.18 -14.27
CA ALA A 138 15.51 26.44 -14.64
C ALA A 138 15.87 27.92 -14.79
N VAL A 139 14.86 28.81 -14.90
CA VAL A 139 15.08 30.26 -15.06
C VAL A 139 15.21 30.97 -13.71
N CYS A 140 14.34 30.66 -12.74
CA CYS A 140 14.32 31.35 -11.44
C CYS A 140 14.70 30.48 -10.24
N GLY A 141 14.91 29.17 -10.44
CA GLY A 141 15.22 28.20 -9.39
C GLY A 141 14.07 27.92 -8.41
N GLN A 142 12.89 28.50 -8.61
CA GLN A 142 11.75 28.34 -7.70
C GLN A 142 11.01 27.02 -7.99
N LYS A 143 10.45 26.42 -6.94
CA LYS A 143 9.59 25.24 -7.06
C LYS A 143 8.36 25.56 -7.90
N PHE A 144 7.94 24.60 -8.72
CA PHE A 144 6.68 24.69 -9.44
C PHE A 144 5.49 24.57 -8.47
N THR A 145 4.37 25.19 -8.84
CA THR A 145 3.08 25.04 -8.18
C THR A 145 2.07 24.50 -9.17
N GLU A 146 1.00 23.88 -8.68
CA GLU A 146 -0.11 23.44 -9.54
C GLU A 146 -0.70 24.62 -10.34
N ASP A 147 -1.03 25.69 -9.63
CA ASP A 147 -1.66 26.89 -10.18
C ASP A 147 -0.90 28.18 -9.83
N GLY A 148 -1.19 29.24 -10.59
CA GLY A 148 -0.66 30.58 -10.38
C GLY A 148 0.70 30.85 -11.06
N PRO A 149 1.49 31.81 -10.55
CA PRO A 149 2.68 32.33 -11.24
C PRO A 149 3.82 31.31 -11.37
N ARG A 150 3.77 30.23 -10.58
CA ARG A 150 4.76 29.14 -10.62
C ARG A 150 4.22 27.88 -11.31
N THR A 151 3.11 27.96 -12.03
CA THR A 151 2.62 26.86 -12.85
C THR A 151 3.62 26.50 -13.96
N PRO A 152 3.99 25.22 -14.13
CA PRO A 152 4.88 24.79 -15.19
C PRO A 152 4.16 24.79 -16.54
N ARG A 153 4.71 25.50 -17.52
CA ARG A 153 4.23 25.58 -18.90
C ARG A 153 5.23 24.92 -19.85
N LEU A 154 4.72 24.12 -20.77
CA LEU A 154 5.52 23.36 -21.74
C LEU A 154 5.66 24.14 -23.04
N LEU A 155 6.91 24.40 -23.46
CA LEU A 155 7.21 25.00 -24.76
C LEU A 155 7.33 23.92 -25.85
N GLU A 156 7.22 24.30 -27.12
CA GLU A 156 7.36 23.38 -28.26
C GLU A 156 8.70 22.64 -28.29
N CYS A 157 9.77 23.28 -27.83
CA CYS A 157 11.08 22.66 -27.71
C CYS A 157 11.18 21.61 -26.59
N GLY A 158 10.11 21.37 -25.83
CA GLY A 158 10.04 20.39 -24.74
C GLY A 158 10.50 20.93 -23.38
N ASN A 159 11.10 22.12 -23.34
CA ASN A 159 11.48 22.76 -22.08
C ASN A 159 10.26 23.18 -21.27
N THR A 160 10.40 23.17 -19.95
CA THR A 160 9.36 23.61 -19.02
C THR A 160 9.82 24.81 -18.20
N VAL A 161 9.03 25.87 -18.24
CA VAL A 161 9.32 27.14 -17.56
C VAL A 161 8.08 27.59 -16.79
N CYS A 162 8.26 28.26 -15.66
CA CYS A 162 7.12 28.74 -14.89
C CYS A 162 6.45 29.94 -15.58
N GLU A 163 5.14 30.07 -15.41
CA GLU A 163 4.32 31.09 -16.07
C GLU A 163 4.87 32.51 -15.88
N SER A 164 5.22 32.90 -14.66
CA SER A 164 5.80 34.22 -14.38
C SER A 164 7.11 34.51 -15.13
N CYS A 165 7.99 33.50 -15.28
CA CYS A 165 9.23 33.67 -16.04
C CYS A 165 8.97 33.77 -17.54
N LEU A 166 7.93 33.10 -18.05
CA LEU A 166 7.52 33.23 -19.44
C LEU A 166 6.92 34.61 -19.71
N VAL A 167 6.02 35.08 -18.86
CA VAL A 167 5.43 36.43 -18.98
C VAL A 167 6.52 37.50 -18.98
N ALA A 168 7.46 37.45 -18.04
CA ALA A 168 8.57 38.42 -17.99
C ALA A 168 9.49 38.34 -19.22
N ARG A 169 9.67 37.15 -19.81
CA ARG A 169 10.45 36.97 -21.05
C ARG A 169 9.69 37.47 -22.28
N TRP A 170 8.37 37.30 -22.31
CA TRP A 170 7.52 37.63 -23.45
C TRP A 170 7.48 39.12 -23.76
N GLU A 171 7.72 39.98 -22.78
CA GLU A 171 7.89 41.42 -23.00
C GLU A 171 9.05 41.75 -23.96
N HIS A 172 10.00 40.84 -24.12
CA HIS A 172 11.21 41.06 -24.90
C HIS A 172 11.40 40.04 -26.03
N SER A 173 10.90 38.81 -25.87
CA SER A 173 11.09 37.75 -26.84
C SER A 173 10.08 36.62 -26.67
N HIS A 174 9.43 36.20 -27.76
CA HIS A 174 8.54 35.02 -27.79
C HIS A 174 9.34 33.72 -27.97
N SER A 175 10.53 33.62 -27.37
CA SER A 175 11.44 32.47 -27.50
C SER A 175 11.67 31.78 -26.17
N CYS A 176 12.02 30.50 -26.25
CA CYS A 176 12.38 29.71 -25.07
C CYS A 176 13.59 30.33 -24.36
N PRO A 177 13.52 30.64 -23.05
CA PRO A 177 14.63 31.24 -22.32
C PRO A 177 15.83 30.28 -22.13
N GLN A 178 15.66 28.98 -22.38
CA GLN A 178 16.73 27.99 -22.23
C GLN A 178 17.46 27.70 -23.54
N CYS A 179 16.75 27.63 -24.68
CA CYS A 179 17.35 27.25 -25.96
C CYS A 179 17.13 28.28 -27.09
N ASN A 180 16.43 29.38 -26.82
CA ASN A 180 15.99 30.39 -27.80
C ASN A 180 15.16 29.83 -28.98
N GLY A 181 14.65 28.60 -28.87
CA GLY A 181 13.72 28.04 -29.85
C GLY A 181 12.38 28.80 -29.89
N PRO A 182 11.63 28.69 -31.00
CA PRO A 182 10.31 29.31 -31.11
C PRO A 182 9.36 28.75 -30.05
N SER A 183 8.47 29.61 -29.55
CA SER A 183 7.44 29.22 -28.59
C SER A 183 6.19 28.61 -29.22
N GLY A 184 5.95 28.88 -30.51
CA GLY A 184 4.78 28.42 -31.25
C GLY A 184 3.47 29.14 -30.91
N VAL A 185 3.48 30.11 -29.99
CA VAL A 185 2.30 30.85 -29.56
C VAL A 185 2.60 32.34 -29.38
N ASP A 186 1.57 33.18 -29.56
CA ASP A 186 1.71 34.64 -29.39
C ASP A 186 1.55 35.06 -27.92
N ASN A 187 0.76 34.31 -27.13
CA ASN A 187 0.53 34.60 -25.72
C ASN A 187 1.03 33.45 -24.83
N PRO A 188 1.84 33.72 -23.78
CA PRO A 188 2.34 32.69 -22.88
C PRO A 188 1.22 31.93 -22.13
N ALA A 189 0.03 32.52 -21.98
CA ALA A 189 -1.13 31.87 -21.39
C ALA A 189 -1.65 30.68 -22.24
N ASP A 190 -1.41 30.71 -23.55
CA ASP A 190 -1.84 29.68 -24.50
C ASP A 190 -0.92 28.44 -24.47
N LEU A 191 0.26 28.55 -23.83
CA LEU A 191 1.12 27.40 -23.61
C LEU A 191 0.42 26.39 -22.70
N LYS A 192 0.49 25.11 -23.08
CA LYS A 192 -0.11 24.02 -22.29
C LYS A 192 0.58 23.91 -20.94
N LYS A 193 -0.19 23.69 -19.87
CA LYS A 193 0.35 23.26 -18.58
C LYS A 193 1.09 21.93 -18.78
N ASN A 194 2.23 21.77 -18.11
CA ASN A 194 2.86 20.47 -18.02
C ASN A 194 2.11 19.61 -16.99
N TYR A 195 1.05 18.93 -17.44
CA TYR A 195 0.18 18.14 -16.58
C TYR A 195 0.89 16.97 -15.88
N VAL A 196 2.01 16.48 -16.43
CA VAL A 196 2.84 15.47 -15.76
C VAL A 196 3.45 16.05 -14.49
N LEU A 197 4.11 17.22 -14.60
CA LEU A 197 4.65 17.90 -13.42
C LEU A 197 3.57 18.37 -12.45
N VAL A 198 2.42 18.84 -12.96
CA VAL A 198 1.29 19.21 -12.09
C VAL A 198 0.76 17.99 -11.34
N GLY A 199 0.68 16.83 -11.98
CA GLY A 199 0.30 15.57 -11.33
C GLY A 199 1.24 15.20 -10.18
N MET A 200 2.55 15.36 -10.39
CA MET A 200 3.58 15.12 -9.36
C MET A 200 3.51 16.09 -8.16
N LEU A 201 2.84 17.24 -8.28
CA LEU A 201 2.74 18.26 -7.22
C LEU A 201 1.50 18.09 -6.31
N ARG A 202 0.54 17.24 -6.69
CA ARG A 202 -0.77 17.08 -6.01
C ARG A 202 -0.78 16.06 -4.86
N GLU A 203 0.35 15.43 -4.56
CA GLU A 203 0.49 14.37 -3.53
C GLU A 203 1.40 14.83 -2.38
#